data_AF-A0AAP3E427-F1
#
_entry.id   AF-A0AAP3E427-F1
#
_cell.length_a   1.000
_cell.length_b   1.000
_cell.length_c   1.000
_cell.angle_alpha   90.00
_cell.angle_beta   90.00
_cell.angle_gamma   90.00
#
_symmetry.space_group_name_H-M   'P 1'
#
loop_
_entity.id
_entity.type
_entity.pdbx_description
1 polymer ?
#
loop_
_entity_poly.entity_id
_entity_poly.type
_entity_poly.pdbx_seq_one_letter_code
_entity_poly.pdbx_strand_id
1 'polypeptide(L)' 'MALNKLRQLDQNSAGVTLPKDDLRLEGLLDEQGNVDGENYIHIRHIDDGEWTLELVQGIDT' A
#
# COMPACT_ATOMS: atom_id res chain seq x y z
N MET A 1 9.56 3.61 -11.66
CA MET A 1 8.11 3.41 -11.93
C MET A 1 7.89 1.93 -12.19
N ALA A 2 7.26 1.22 -11.26
CA ALA A 2 6.97 -0.21 -11.43
C ALA A 2 5.53 -0.36 -11.94
N LEU A 3 5.34 -1.07 -13.05
CA LEU A 3 4.01 -1.47 -13.50
C LEU A 3 3.61 -2.73 -12.74
N ASN A 4 2.69 -2.58 -11.77
CA ASN A 4 2.17 -3.70 -11.01
C ASN A 4 0.84 -4.19 -11.58
N LYS A 5 0.65 -5.51 -11.55
CA LYS A 5 -0.60 -6.14 -11.97
C LYS A 5 -1.68 -5.90 -10.90
N LEU A 6 -2.87 -5.45 -11.32
CA LEU A 6 -4.06 -5.51 -10.48
C LEU A 6 -4.47 -6.97 -10.28
N ARG A 7 -4.63 -7.40 -9.02
CA ARG A 7 -4.97 -8.78 -8.65
C ARG A 7 -6.27 -8.79 -7.87
N GLN A 8 -7.13 -9.77 -8.16
CA GLN A 8 -8.26 -10.08 -7.31
C GLN A 8 -7.73 -10.65 -5.99
N LEU A 9 -8.18 -10.08 -4.87
CA LEU A 9 -7.81 -10.52 -3.52
C LEU A 9 -8.93 -11.36 -2.92
N ASP A 10 -10.18 -10.90 -3.05
CA ASP A 10 -11.37 -11.63 -2.64
C ASP A 10 -12.58 -11.32 -3.56
N GLN A 11 -13.80 -11.62 -3.11
CA GLN A 11 -15.02 -11.40 -3.88
C GLN A 11 -15.33 -9.91 -4.12
N ASN A 12 -14.92 -9.05 -3.19
CA ASN A 12 -15.28 -7.64 -3.14
C ASN A 12 -14.06 -6.71 -3.26
N SER A 13 -12.85 -7.25 -3.30
CA SER A 13 -11.63 -6.46 -3.33
C SER A 13 -10.61 -6.92 -4.38
N ALA A 14 -9.92 -5.92 -4.94
CA ALA A 14 -8.76 -6.09 -5.78
C ALA A 14 -7.67 -5.12 -5.29
N GLY A 15 -6.40 -5.45 -5.57
CA GLY A 15 -5.28 -4.63 -5.13
C GLY A 15 -4.06 -4.76 -6.00
N VAL A 16 -3.11 -3.86 -5.75
CA VAL A 16 -1.78 -3.87 -6.34
C VAL A 16 -0.76 -4.19 -5.26
N THR A 17 0.34 -4.84 -5.64
CA THR A 17 1.45 -5.10 -4.71
C THR A 17 2.42 -3.93 -4.70
N LEU A 18 2.78 -3.46 -3.52
CA LEU A 18 3.88 -2.51 -3.35
C LEU A 18 5.22 -3.26 -3.28
N PRO A 19 6.26 -2.83 -4.01
CA PRO A 19 7.59 -3.45 -3.92
C PRO A 19 8.14 -3.38 -2.50
N LYS A 20 8.73 -4.48 -2.01
CA LYS A 20 9.33 -4.52 -0.67
C LYS A 20 10.48 -3.52 -0.50
N ASP A 21 11.20 -3.20 -1.57
CA ASP A 21 12.28 -2.22 -1.51
C ASP A 21 11.75 -0.81 -1.21
N ASP A 22 10.62 -0.42 -1.81
CA ASP A 22 9.95 0.85 -1.52
C ASP A 22 9.45 0.88 -0.07
N LEU A 23 8.81 -0.20 0.39
CA LEU A 23 8.35 -0.32 1.78
C LEU A 23 9.49 -0.28 2.80
N ARG A 24 10.66 -0.85 2.45
CA ARG A 24 11.86 -0.81 3.30
C ARG A 24 12.40 0.61 3.44
N LEU A 25 12.40 1.40 2.37
CA LEU A 25 12.83 2.80 2.41
C LEU A 25 11.96 3.64 3.35
N GLU A 26 10.67 3.34 3.39
CA GLU A 26 9.69 3.98 4.28
C GLU A 26 9.69 3.40 5.71
N GLY A 27 10.56 2.42 6.02
CA GLY A 27 10.65 1.81 7.35
C GLY A 27 9.43 0.96 7.73
N LEU A 28 8.67 0.49 6.75
CA LEU A 28 7.41 -0.25 6.97
C LEU A 28 7.62 -1.76 7.13
N LEU A 29 8.87 -2.23 7.05
CA LEU A 29 9.20 -3.65 7.12
C LEU A 29 10.09 -3.97 8.32
N ASP A 30 9.87 -5.12 8.94
CA ASP A 30 10.74 -5.71 9.96
C ASP A 30 12.05 -6.25 9.35
N GLU A 31 12.95 -6.74 10.20
CA GLU A 31 14.24 -7.33 9.79
C GLU A 31 14.07 -8.58 8.90
N GLN A 32 12.91 -9.24 8.96
CA GLN A 32 12.57 -10.40 8.13
C GLN A 32 11.87 -9.99 6.81
N GLY A 33 11.61 -8.69 6.61
CA GLY A 33 10.95 -8.14 5.44
C GLY A 33 9.43 -8.34 5.42
N ASN A 34 8.78 -8.53 6.56
CA ASN A 34 7.32 -8.50 6.69
C ASN A 34 6.87 -7.09 7.07
N VAL A 35 5.61 -6.76 6.80
CA VAL A 35 5.04 -5.48 7.24
C VAL A 35 5.05 -5.44 8.76
N ASP A 36 5.64 -4.40 9.33
CA ASP A 36 5.79 -4.23 10.77
C ASP A 36 4.75 -3.26 11.34
N GLY A 37 4.11 -3.62 12.46
CA GLY A 37 3.10 -2.79 13.11
C GLY A 37 1.78 -2.59 12.34
N GLU A 38 0.99 -1.62 12.79
CA GLU A 38 -0.28 -1.22 12.17
C GLU A 38 -0.06 -0.02 11.25
N ASN A 39 0.13 -0.28 9.97
CA ASN A 39 0.26 0.75 8.94
C ASN A 39 -1.04 0.86 8.13
N TYR A 40 -1.51 2.08 7.96
CA TYR A 40 -2.71 2.36 7.18
C TYR A 40 -2.37 3.21 5.96
N ILE A 41 -2.96 2.88 4.83
CA ILE A 41 -2.83 3.64 3.59
C ILE A 41 -4.18 4.21 3.22
N HIS A 42 -4.23 5.53 3.05
CA HIS A 42 -5.38 6.19 2.44
C HIS A 42 -5.29 6.03 0.92
N ILE A 43 -6.33 5.45 0.32
CA ILE A 43 -6.46 5.33 -1.13
C ILE A 43 -7.54 6.31 -1.60
N ARG A 44 -7.17 7.22 -2.50
CA ARG A 44 -8.11 8.19 -3.09
C ARG A 44 -8.10 8.07 -4.61
N HIS A 45 -9.28 7.91 -5.20
CA HIS A 45 -9.46 8.05 -6.65
C HIS A 45 -9.46 9.55 -6.97
N ILE A 46 -8.60 9.97 -7.91
CA ILE A 46 -8.45 11.38 -8.26
C ILE A 46 -9.16 11.72 -9.58
N ASP A 47 -8.86 11.02 -10.69
CA ASP A 47 -9.67 10.96 -11.93
C ASP A 47 -9.04 9.96 -12.93
N ASP A 48 -9.70 9.68 -14.06
CA ASP A 48 -9.11 8.98 -15.23
C ASP A 48 -8.41 7.63 -14.92
N GLY A 49 -8.85 6.91 -13.88
CA GLY A 49 -8.20 5.66 -13.46
C GLY A 49 -6.86 5.89 -12.75
N GLU A 50 -6.67 7.07 -12.16
CA GLU A 50 -5.57 7.38 -11.28
C GLU A 50 -6.01 7.36 -9.82
N TRP A 51 -5.15 6.79 -8.99
CA TRP A 51 -5.31 6.75 -7.54
C TRP A 51 -4.05 7.29 -6.88
N THR A 52 -4.23 8.03 -5.80
CA THR A 52 -3.15 8.42 -4.88
C THR A 52 -3.20 7.52 -3.65
N LEU A 53 -2.03 7.05 -3.23
CA LEU A 53 -1.84 6.28 -2.01
C LEU A 53 -0.97 7.10 -1.05
N GLU A 54 -1.40 7.24 0.19
CA GLU A 54 -0.70 8.00 1.22
C GLU A 54 -0.64 7.20 2.52
N LEU A 55 0.57 7.04 3.09
CA LEU A 55 0.74 6.41 4.40
C LEU A 55 0.20 7.35 5.49
N VAL A 56 -0.63 6.81 6.39
CA VAL A 56 -1.22 7.56 7.49
C VAL A 56 -0.42 7.29 8.76
N GLN A 57 0.10 8.36 9.38
CA GLN A 57 0.71 8.28 10.70
C GLN A 57 -0.36 8.52 11.77
N GLY A 58 -0.83 7.44 12.39
CA GLY A 58 -1.86 7.49 13.43
C GLY A 58 -3.25 7.73 12.86
N ILE A 59 -4.15 6.78 13.08
CA ILE A 59 -5.58 7.06 12.97
C ILE A 59 -5.97 7.64 14.32
N ASP A 60 -6.13 8.96 14.42
CA ASP A 60 -6.82 9.54 15.57
C ASP A 60 -8.23 8.90 15.59
N THR A 61 -8.45 8.02 16.56
CA THR A 61 -9.68 7.25 16.73
C THR A 61 -10.63 7.96 17.68
#